data_AF-A0A7R9Y9R2-F1
#
_entry.id   AF-A0A7R9Y9R2-F1
#
_cell.length_a   1.000
_cell.length_b   1.000
_cell.length_c   1.000
_cell.angle_alpha   90.00
_cell.angle_beta   90.00
_cell.angle_gamma   90.00
#
_symmetry.space_group_name_H-M   'P 1'
#
loop_
_entity.id
_entity.type
_entity.pdbx_description
1 polymer ?
#
loop_
_entity_poly.entity_id
_entity_poly.type
_entity_poly.pdbx_seq_one_letter_code
_entity_poly.pdbx_strand_id
1 'polypeptide(L)'
;RGAEAPFGRVAKMPIAAGTLERPLCASENSWGVDWDSVLAYGTPKVALIRDKRLWALKWFFVTLVALYVAIYQLGYEGLYLEQHDAAGVVRFTLQAPTEASCSLLDFQDNCTAVFPPISRTSYCSQSPLDYGGQQYPCAFYDESDLGIFRDDSAVVGTRITEYRETRACSIENSPDSCPLVWALDGCDSLKDSDDPACVPSTYYATAVEQFTLLFDHHLSVSEFGVEEESADMIGMIRVGEEGDASLCKEFDGKSNRWGEGSHGATPCYIYPNTTSTGLDFISLDVLLRAGGVTLDTKGGAGQVYRNSGVSIIVSIHYTNRRHWKLPVDRPRYTYEVKIQEDSTYKYFRQVFNVNTTRRNVWNMHGVRVNTIQAGQLKRFSFNNLLIQLTTSLTLLTLATMVTEWAMLFVLPDREVYRREKFSFSEDMSDYRRRRAVEPDDAQLDSPLLASEPSPGERT
;
A
#
# COMPACT_ATOMS: atom_id res chain seq x y z
N ARG A 1 -53.84 12.51 -36.88
CA ARG A 1 -53.27 13.25 -38.04
C ARG A 1 -52.26 12.33 -38.69
N GLY A 2 -52.42 11.76 -39.87
CA GLY A 2 -53.48 11.68 -40.87
C GLY A 2 -52.99 10.59 -41.85
N ALA A 3 -53.90 9.71 -42.25
CA ALA A 3 -54.27 9.47 -43.66
C ALA A 3 -53.25 8.60 -44.43
N GLU A 4 -53.52 7.31 -44.62
CA GLU A 4 -54.39 6.71 -45.65
C GLU A 4 -53.69 6.51 -47.00
N ALA A 5 -53.59 5.23 -47.39
CA ALA A 5 -53.83 4.57 -48.69
C ALA A 5 -54.22 5.49 -49.89
N PRO A 6 -54.01 5.09 -51.18
CA PRO A 6 -54.32 3.74 -51.66
C PRO A 6 -53.54 3.14 -52.85
N PHE A 7 -53.72 1.83 -52.97
CA PHE A 7 -53.53 1.02 -54.16
C PHE A 7 -54.43 1.48 -55.31
N GLY A 8 -53.86 1.65 -56.51
CA GLY A 8 -54.55 1.82 -57.77
C GLY A 8 -53.92 0.96 -58.87
N ARG A 9 -54.70 0.02 -59.42
CA ARG A 9 -54.36 -0.83 -60.58
C ARG A 9 -54.18 0.01 -61.85
N VAL A 10 -53.43 -0.52 -62.82
CA VAL A 10 -53.90 -1.03 -64.13
C VAL A 10 -52.72 -1.09 -65.12
N ALA A 11 -52.49 -2.26 -65.71
CA ALA A 11 -52.45 -2.51 -67.17
C ALA A 11 -51.56 -3.73 -67.49
N LYS A 12 -52.20 -4.76 -68.06
CA LYS A 12 -51.55 -5.83 -68.82
C LYS A 12 -51.17 -5.30 -70.21
N MET A 13 -50.01 -5.71 -70.73
CA MET A 13 -49.91 -6.19 -72.11
C MET A 13 -48.69 -7.14 -72.26
N PRO A 14 -48.79 -8.16 -73.13
CA PRO A 14 -47.80 -9.22 -73.28
C PRO A 14 -46.73 -8.83 -74.31
N ILE A 15 -45.66 -9.62 -74.45
CA ILE A 15 -45.10 -10.11 -75.73
C ILE A 15 -43.70 -10.72 -75.53
N ALA A 16 -43.50 -11.83 -76.27
CA ALA A 16 -42.27 -12.45 -76.76
C ALA A 16 -41.34 -13.20 -75.79
N ALA A 17 -41.45 -14.53 -75.90
CA ALA A 17 -40.37 -15.46 -75.68
C ALA A 17 -39.19 -15.13 -76.61
N GLY A 18 -38.05 -14.81 -76.01
CA GLY A 18 -36.74 -14.68 -76.65
C GLY A 18 -35.78 -15.66 -76.00
N THR A 19 -35.09 -16.39 -76.86
CA THR A 19 -34.19 -17.53 -76.66
C THR A 19 -33.06 -17.31 -75.65
N LEU A 20 -32.66 -18.42 -75.00
CA LEU A 20 -31.55 -18.55 -74.08
C LEU A 20 -30.23 -17.99 -74.65
N GLU A 21 -29.66 -17.02 -73.96
CA GLU A 21 -28.21 -16.88 -73.85
C GLU A 21 -27.86 -16.76 -72.36
N ARG A 22 -26.87 -17.53 -71.93
CA ARG A 22 -26.46 -17.68 -70.54
C ARG A 22 -25.89 -16.36 -70.01
N PRO A 23 -26.40 -15.78 -68.92
CA PRO A 23 -25.71 -14.69 -68.25
C PRO A 23 -24.47 -15.27 -67.55
N LEU A 24 -23.29 -14.80 -67.97
CA LEU A 24 -22.12 -14.79 -67.12
C LEU A 24 -22.50 -14.14 -65.78
N CYS A 25 -22.06 -14.76 -64.70
CA CYS A 25 -22.28 -14.39 -63.31
C CYS A 25 -22.47 -12.88 -63.10
N ALA A 26 -23.72 -12.45 -62.87
CA ALA A 26 -24.01 -11.18 -62.23
C ALA A 26 -23.45 -11.28 -60.80
N SER A 27 -22.28 -10.69 -60.56
CA SER A 27 -21.80 -10.48 -59.19
C SER A 27 -22.65 -9.39 -58.54
N GLU A 28 -23.00 -9.65 -57.29
CA GLU A 28 -23.90 -8.90 -56.44
C GLU A 28 -23.34 -7.51 -56.09
N ASN A 29 -23.65 -6.49 -56.90
CA ASN A 29 -23.47 -5.09 -56.50
C ASN A 29 -24.84 -4.40 -56.38
N SER A 30 -25.68 -4.81 -55.40
CA SER A 30 -26.99 -4.18 -55.19
C SER A 30 -26.95 -2.82 -54.48
N TRP A 31 -25.76 -2.31 -54.15
CA TRP A 31 -25.56 -1.00 -53.52
C TRP A 31 -24.53 -0.09 -54.23
N GLY A 32 -24.03 -0.47 -55.41
CA GLY A 32 -22.99 0.31 -56.11
C GLY A 32 -21.65 0.43 -55.37
N VAL A 33 -21.48 -0.32 -54.28
CA VAL A 33 -20.23 -0.42 -53.50
C VAL A 33 -19.59 -1.76 -53.81
N ASP A 34 -18.40 -1.73 -54.38
CA ASP A 34 -17.56 -2.90 -54.58
C ASP A 34 -16.99 -3.34 -53.22
N TRP A 35 -17.56 -4.39 -52.63
CA TRP A 35 -17.15 -4.91 -51.33
C TRP A 35 -15.71 -5.43 -51.34
N ASP A 36 -15.17 -5.84 -52.49
CA ASP A 36 -13.77 -6.26 -52.60
C ASP A 36 -12.83 -5.07 -52.42
N SER A 37 -13.22 -3.88 -52.89
CA SER A 37 -12.49 -2.64 -52.62
C SER A 37 -12.64 -2.18 -51.17
N VAL A 38 -13.77 -2.46 -50.50
CA VAL A 38 -13.99 -2.11 -49.09
C VAL A 38 -13.25 -3.06 -48.15
N LEU A 39 -13.17 -4.34 -48.52
CA LEU A 39 -12.52 -5.41 -47.76
C LEU A 39 -11.05 -5.62 -48.18
N ALA A 40 -10.52 -4.79 -49.09
CA ALA A 40 -9.12 -4.84 -49.50
C ALA A 40 -8.17 -4.58 -48.33
N TYR A 41 -7.28 -5.52 -48.04
CA TYR A 41 -6.29 -5.41 -46.98
C TYR A 41 -4.98 -4.78 -47.50
N GLY A 42 -4.74 -3.51 -47.15
CA GLY A 42 -3.50 -2.81 -47.48
C GLY A 42 -2.31 -3.33 -46.67
N THR A 43 -1.24 -3.74 -47.35
CA THR A 43 0.04 -4.12 -46.70
C THR A 43 1.16 -3.18 -47.14
N PRO A 44 2.03 -2.73 -46.22
CA PRO A 44 3.17 -1.93 -46.60
C PRO A 44 4.18 -2.79 -47.38
N LYS A 45 4.71 -2.23 -48.48
CA LYS A 45 5.85 -2.82 -49.18
C LYS A 45 7.11 -2.64 -48.32
N VAL A 46 7.75 -3.74 -47.93
CA VAL A 46 8.96 -3.72 -47.07
C VAL A 46 10.20 -4.02 -47.90
N ALA A 47 11.23 -3.17 -47.81
CA ALA A 47 12.55 -3.42 -48.39
C ALA A 47 13.41 -4.27 -47.44
N LEU A 48 13.95 -5.39 -47.93
CA LEU A 48 14.81 -6.28 -47.14
C LEU A 48 16.29 -5.94 -47.34
N ILE A 49 16.88 -5.20 -46.40
CA ILE A 49 18.30 -4.84 -46.44
C ILE A 49 19.12 -5.92 -45.71
N ARG A 50 20.01 -6.59 -46.44
CA ARG A 50 20.86 -7.68 -45.91
C ARG A 50 22.21 -7.13 -45.41
N ASP A 51 22.20 -6.51 -44.23
CA ASP A 51 23.42 -5.99 -43.59
C ASP A 51 23.59 -6.49 -42.14
N LYS A 52 24.77 -7.02 -41.83
CA LYS A 52 25.10 -7.56 -40.50
C LYS A 52 25.10 -6.48 -39.41
N ARG A 53 25.53 -5.25 -39.72
CA ARG A 53 25.61 -4.13 -38.77
C ARG A 53 24.22 -3.63 -38.39
N LEU A 54 23.34 -3.47 -39.39
CA LEU A 54 21.95 -3.08 -39.17
C LEU A 54 21.18 -4.15 -38.40
N TRP A 55 21.39 -5.42 -38.76
CA TRP A 55 20.80 -6.54 -38.04
C TRP A 55 21.23 -6.53 -36.57
N ALA A 56 22.54 -6.40 -36.30
CA ALA A 56 23.07 -6.34 -34.95
C ALA A 56 22.52 -5.13 -34.16
N LEU A 57 22.46 -3.95 -34.78
CA LEU A 57 21.93 -2.74 -34.15
C LEU A 57 20.43 -2.88 -33.80
N LYS A 58 19.62 -3.39 -34.74
CA LYS A 58 18.19 -3.63 -34.51
C LYS A 58 17.98 -4.59 -33.36
N TRP A 59 18.64 -5.75 -33.39
CA TRP A 59 18.48 -6.77 -32.37
C TRP A 59 19.05 -6.34 -31.03
N PHE A 60 20.12 -5.55 -30.99
CA PHE A 60 20.61 -4.95 -29.76
C PHE A 60 19.53 -4.11 -29.07
N PHE A 61 18.90 -3.16 -29.78
CA PHE A 61 17.84 -2.34 -29.19
C PHE A 61 16.58 -3.15 -28.85
N VAL A 62 16.15 -4.06 -29.73
CA VAL A 62 14.99 -4.93 -29.48
C VAL A 62 15.21 -5.79 -28.24
N THR A 63 16.37 -6.43 -28.12
CA THR A 63 16.73 -7.23 -26.94
C THR A 63 16.83 -6.38 -25.69
N LEU A 64 17.40 -5.18 -25.77
CA LEU A 64 17.48 -4.25 -24.63
C LEU A 64 16.07 -3.87 -24.14
N VAL A 65 15.16 -3.49 -25.04
CA VAL A 65 13.77 -3.18 -24.70
C VAL A 65 13.05 -4.39 -24.14
N ALA A 66 13.20 -5.57 -24.76
CA ALA A 66 12.57 -6.80 -24.29
C ALA A 66 13.04 -7.18 -22.89
N LEU A 67 14.34 -7.07 -22.60
CA LEU A 67 14.89 -7.30 -21.27
C LEU A 67 14.36 -6.28 -20.27
N TYR A 68 14.35 -4.98 -20.62
CA TYR A 68 13.80 -3.95 -19.76
C TYR A 68 12.33 -4.22 -19.40
N VAL A 69 11.50 -4.57 -20.38
CA VAL A 69 10.08 -4.87 -20.13
C VAL A 69 9.94 -6.15 -19.28
N ALA A 70 10.57 -7.26 -19.68
CA ALA A 70 10.40 -8.54 -19.00
C ALA A 70 10.99 -8.53 -17.58
N ILE A 71 12.21 -8.01 -17.43
CA ILE A 71 12.95 -8.02 -16.17
C ILE A 71 12.44 -6.87 -15.29
N TYR A 72 12.55 -5.63 -15.75
CA TYR A 72 12.24 -4.48 -14.90
C TYR A 72 10.73 -4.23 -14.76
N GLN A 73 9.99 -4.03 -15.86
CA GLN A 73 8.57 -3.66 -15.76
C GLN A 73 7.68 -4.81 -15.25
N LEU A 74 7.88 -6.03 -15.75
CA LEU A 74 7.08 -7.19 -15.35
C LEU A 74 7.68 -7.88 -14.11
N GLY A 75 8.97 -8.24 -14.11
CA GLY A 75 9.55 -8.95 -12.97
C GLY A 75 9.68 -8.12 -11.68
N TYR A 76 10.31 -6.94 -11.78
CA TYR A 76 10.64 -6.11 -10.62
C TYR A 76 9.44 -5.27 -10.15
N GLU A 77 8.90 -4.42 -11.02
CA GLU A 77 7.76 -3.54 -10.72
C GLU A 77 6.43 -4.29 -10.71
N GLY A 78 6.32 -5.33 -11.57
CA GLY A 78 5.09 -6.08 -11.89
C GLY A 78 3.88 -5.20 -12.05
N LEU A 79 3.99 -4.35 -13.06
CA LEU A 79 2.92 -3.48 -13.54
C LEU A 79 1.72 -4.25 -14.11
N TYR A 80 1.82 -5.58 -14.28
CA TYR A 80 0.70 -6.46 -14.61
C TYR A 80 -0.22 -6.74 -13.40
N LEU A 81 0.19 -6.32 -12.20
CA LEU A 81 -0.65 -6.40 -11.03
C LEU A 81 -1.40 -5.09 -10.84
N GLU A 82 -2.67 -5.20 -10.48
CA GLU A 82 -3.45 -4.10 -9.93
C GLU A 82 -3.13 -3.96 -8.45
N GLN A 83 -3.22 -2.73 -7.94
CA GLN A 83 -2.80 -2.35 -6.61
C GLN A 83 -3.86 -1.47 -5.96
N HIS A 84 -4.24 -1.83 -4.73
CA HIS A 84 -5.19 -1.06 -3.92
C HIS A 84 -4.65 -0.89 -2.51
N ASP A 85 -5.01 0.22 -1.90
CA ASP A 85 -4.60 0.56 -0.54
C ASP A 85 -5.36 -0.30 0.48
N ALA A 86 -4.65 -0.71 1.52
CA ALA A 86 -5.20 -1.44 2.64
C ALA A 86 -5.87 -0.48 3.63
N ALA A 87 -7.11 -0.78 4.02
CA ALA A 87 -7.80 -0.14 5.12
C ALA A 87 -8.04 -1.15 6.25
N GLY A 88 -8.28 -0.68 7.47
CA GLY A 88 -8.51 -1.58 8.58
C GLY A 88 -8.89 -0.88 9.87
N VAL A 89 -9.18 -1.71 10.88
CA VAL A 89 -9.38 -1.29 12.28
C VAL A 89 -8.42 -2.05 13.18
N VAL A 90 -8.02 -1.44 14.30
CA VAL A 90 -7.18 -2.09 15.31
C VAL A 90 -7.96 -2.08 16.62
N ARG A 91 -7.77 -3.12 17.41
CA ARG A 91 -8.21 -3.23 18.78
C ARG A 91 -7.02 -3.62 19.63
N PHE A 92 -6.98 -3.04 20.83
CA PHE A 92 -5.93 -3.31 21.80
C PHE A 92 -6.51 -4.00 23.03
N THR A 93 -5.69 -4.87 23.61
CA THR A 93 -5.89 -5.38 24.97
C THR A 93 -4.56 -5.30 25.70
N LEU A 94 -4.56 -4.80 26.94
CA LEU A 94 -3.37 -4.79 27.79
C LEU A 94 -3.44 -5.96 28.76
N GLN A 95 -2.30 -6.57 29.04
CA GLN A 95 -2.17 -7.63 30.02
C GLN A 95 -0.97 -7.34 30.95
N ALA A 96 -1.18 -7.46 32.25
CA ALA A 96 -0.13 -7.39 33.25
C ALA A 96 0.81 -8.61 33.17
N PRO A 97 2.06 -8.50 33.64
CA PRO A 97 2.98 -9.65 33.66
C PRO A 97 2.47 -10.75 34.61
N THR A 98 2.29 -11.97 34.09
CA THR A 98 1.85 -13.15 34.85
C THR A 98 2.74 -14.37 34.61
N GLU A 99 2.76 -15.29 35.57
CA GLU A 99 3.71 -16.43 35.62
C GLU A 99 3.50 -17.47 34.49
N ALA A 100 2.30 -17.50 33.89
CA ALA A 100 1.93 -18.44 32.83
C ALA A 100 1.21 -17.77 31.64
N SER A 101 1.39 -16.45 31.44
CA SER A 101 0.65 -15.68 30.42
C SER A 101 -0.88 -15.83 30.52
N CYS A 102 -1.37 -16.10 31.73
CA CYS A 102 -2.79 -16.18 32.05
C CYS A 102 -3.38 -14.78 32.29
N SER A 103 -4.70 -14.67 32.13
CA SER A 103 -5.46 -13.45 32.43
C SER A 103 -5.81 -13.41 33.92
N LEU A 104 -5.57 -12.28 34.59
CA LEU A 104 -5.95 -12.10 36.00
C LEU A 104 -7.46 -12.01 36.19
N LEU A 105 -8.21 -11.71 35.12
CA LEU A 105 -9.67 -11.66 35.12
C LEU A 105 -10.31 -13.05 35.07
N ASP A 106 -9.57 -14.07 34.63
CA ASP A 106 -10.06 -15.44 34.56
C ASP A 106 -9.82 -16.15 35.90
N PHE A 107 -10.79 -16.01 36.80
CA PHE A 107 -10.77 -16.54 38.17
C PHE A 107 -10.61 -18.07 38.29
N GLN A 108 -10.62 -18.80 37.17
CA GLN A 108 -10.51 -20.26 37.13
C GLN A 108 -9.07 -20.76 37.18
N ASP A 109 -8.13 -19.96 36.70
CA ASP A 109 -6.72 -20.31 36.71
C ASP A 109 -6.05 -19.64 37.91
N ASN A 110 -5.21 -20.37 38.64
CA ASN A 110 -4.43 -19.86 39.77
C ASN A 110 -3.34 -18.89 39.27
N CYS A 111 -3.76 -17.80 38.64
CA CYS A 111 -2.94 -16.84 37.93
C CYS A 111 -2.37 -15.83 38.92
N THR A 112 -1.05 -15.77 38.99
CA THR A 112 -0.31 -14.87 39.87
C THR A 112 0.37 -13.79 39.04
N ALA A 113 0.21 -12.53 39.46
CA ALA A 113 0.94 -11.42 38.88
C ALA A 113 2.41 -11.49 39.31
N VAL A 114 3.31 -11.31 38.35
CA VAL A 114 4.76 -11.41 38.56
C VAL A 114 5.36 -10.02 38.38
N PHE A 115 5.50 -9.31 39.48
CA PHE A 115 6.19 -8.02 39.49
C PHE A 115 7.62 -8.18 40.06
N PRO A 116 8.61 -7.45 39.50
CA PRO A 116 9.92 -7.39 40.11
C PRO A 116 9.84 -6.74 41.49
N PRO A 117 10.72 -7.13 42.44
CA PRO A 117 10.74 -6.52 43.75
C PRO A 117 11.10 -5.03 43.64
N ILE A 118 10.39 -4.18 44.39
CA ILE A 118 10.56 -2.71 44.38
C ILE A 118 12.01 -2.29 44.69
N SER A 119 12.76 -3.11 45.43
CA SER A 119 14.19 -2.87 45.72
C SER A 119 15.10 -2.93 44.49
N ARG A 120 14.62 -3.48 43.35
CA ARG A 120 15.37 -3.56 42.09
C ARG A 120 14.94 -2.53 41.05
N THR A 121 13.91 -1.74 41.33
CA THR A 121 13.40 -0.71 40.41
C THR A 121 13.96 0.66 40.81
N SER A 122 14.84 1.24 39.99
CA SER A 122 15.56 2.48 40.34
C SER A 122 14.68 3.71 40.46
N TYR A 123 13.59 3.80 39.69
CA TYR A 123 12.69 4.95 39.67
C TYR A 123 11.75 5.04 40.89
N CYS A 124 11.68 3.98 41.72
CA CYS A 124 10.84 3.93 42.91
C CYS A 124 11.55 4.56 44.10
N SER A 125 10.89 5.45 44.84
CA SER A 125 11.48 6.09 46.02
C SER A 125 11.72 5.12 47.19
N GLN A 126 11.09 3.94 47.18
CA GLN A 126 11.34 2.87 48.15
C GLN A 126 12.59 2.04 47.82
N SER A 127 13.21 2.28 46.66
CA SER A 127 14.42 1.60 46.21
C SER A 127 15.67 2.39 46.64
N PRO A 128 16.75 1.71 47.07
CA PRO A 128 18.01 2.37 47.40
C PRO A 128 18.86 2.75 46.17
N LEU A 129 18.39 2.41 44.96
CA LEU A 129 19.14 2.61 43.72
C LEU A 129 19.06 4.08 43.27
N ASP A 130 20.16 4.58 42.70
CA ASP A 130 20.21 5.92 42.11
C ASP A 130 19.44 5.96 40.78
N TYR A 131 18.80 7.09 40.52
CA TYR A 131 17.96 7.30 39.33
C TYR A 131 18.16 8.68 38.75
N GLY A 132 18.42 8.75 37.44
CA GLY A 132 18.68 10.01 36.73
C GLY A 132 17.47 10.95 36.56
N GLY A 133 16.33 10.63 37.17
CA GLY A 133 15.08 11.37 37.14
C GLY A 133 14.45 11.52 38.53
N GLN A 134 13.23 12.06 38.59
CA GLN A 134 12.50 12.20 39.86
C GLN A 134 11.93 10.85 40.31
N GLN A 135 12.25 10.45 41.54
CA GLN A 135 11.68 9.26 42.17
C GLN A 135 10.34 9.58 42.85
N TYR A 136 9.40 8.66 42.73
CA TYR A 136 8.10 8.68 43.42
C TYR A 136 7.83 7.30 44.03
N PRO A 137 6.96 7.19 45.06
CA PRO A 137 6.57 5.90 45.58
C PRO A 137 5.92 5.05 44.50
N CYS A 138 6.34 3.80 44.37
CA CYS A 138 5.74 2.86 43.44
C CYS A 138 4.53 2.15 44.06
N ALA A 139 3.54 1.87 43.21
CA ALA A 139 2.38 1.05 43.51
C ALA A 139 2.21 -0.04 42.45
N PHE A 140 1.54 -1.12 42.83
CA PHE A 140 1.14 -2.19 41.92
C PHE A 140 -0.23 -1.85 41.34
N TYR A 141 -0.34 -1.96 40.03
CA TYR A 141 -1.57 -1.73 39.28
C TYR A 141 -1.75 -2.87 38.29
N ASP A 142 -3.00 -3.19 37.98
CA ASP A 142 -3.34 -4.18 36.97
C ASP A 142 -3.57 -3.54 35.59
N GLU A 143 -3.91 -4.37 34.60
CA GLU A 143 -4.24 -3.93 33.25
C GLU A 143 -5.44 -2.98 33.18
N SER A 144 -6.41 -3.12 34.09
CA SER A 144 -7.65 -2.35 34.11
C SER A 144 -7.45 -0.96 34.71
N ASP A 145 -6.46 -0.82 35.59
CA ASP A 145 -6.05 0.45 36.19
C ASP A 145 -5.24 1.31 35.22
N LEU A 146 -4.28 0.69 34.51
CA LEU A 146 -3.32 1.40 33.66
C LEU A 146 -3.76 1.59 32.21
N GLY A 147 -4.57 0.66 31.67
CA GLY A 147 -4.96 0.62 30.28
C GLY A 147 -6.15 1.52 29.97
N ILE A 148 -5.99 2.44 29.02
CA ILE A 148 -7.09 3.22 28.43
C ILE A 148 -7.05 3.02 26.92
N PHE A 149 -8.10 2.45 26.37
CA PHE A 149 -8.18 2.13 24.93
C PHE A 149 -9.21 3.01 24.24
N ARG A 150 -8.84 3.48 23.05
CA ARG A 150 -9.68 4.13 22.06
C ARG A 150 -9.40 3.47 20.70
N ASP A 151 -10.27 3.69 19.74
CA ASP A 151 -10.29 2.94 18.47
C ASP A 151 -8.91 2.77 17.81
N ASP A 152 -8.13 3.85 17.67
CA ASP A 152 -6.80 3.84 17.03
C ASP A 152 -5.65 4.01 18.04
N SER A 153 -5.95 4.03 19.34
CA SER A 153 -4.94 4.34 20.34
C SER A 153 -5.11 3.64 21.67
N ALA A 154 -3.99 3.15 22.21
CA ALA A 154 -3.89 2.64 23.57
C ALA A 154 -3.03 3.58 24.41
N VAL A 155 -3.38 3.75 25.68
CA VAL A 155 -2.58 4.47 26.65
C VAL A 155 -2.27 3.53 27.79
N VAL A 156 -0.99 3.45 28.15
CA VAL A 156 -0.52 2.70 29.32
C VAL A 156 0.05 3.69 30.33
N GLY A 157 -0.62 3.80 31.48
CA GLY A 157 -0.20 4.66 32.58
C GLY A 157 1.16 4.28 33.16
N THR A 158 2.07 5.24 33.27
CA THR A 158 3.40 5.09 33.89
C THR A 158 3.49 5.81 35.22
N ARG A 159 2.85 6.98 35.33
CA ARG A 159 2.78 7.81 36.53
C ARG A 159 1.33 8.20 36.78
N ILE A 160 0.88 8.09 38.02
CA ILE A 160 -0.48 8.42 38.43
C ILE A 160 -0.41 9.43 39.57
N THR A 161 -1.08 10.55 39.41
CA THR A 161 -1.28 11.52 40.50
C THR A 161 -2.73 11.46 40.95
N GLU A 162 -2.94 11.01 42.18
CA GLU A 162 -4.26 10.87 42.79
C GLU A 162 -4.64 12.17 43.52
N TYR A 163 -5.77 12.73 43.11
CA TYR A 163 -6.47 13.83 43.78
C TYR A 163 -7.68 13.22 44.48
N ARG A 164 -7.69 13.24 45.81
CA ARG A 164 -8.85 12.84 46.61
C ARG A 164 -9.73 14.06 46.76
N GLU A 165 -10.95 13.99 46.26
CA GLU A 165 -11.85 15.12 46.22
C GLU A 165 -13.18 14.82 46.91
N THR A 166 -13.63 15.75 47.74
CA THR A 166 -14.94 15.77 48.38
C THR A 166 -15.81 16.79 47.70
N ARG A 167 -17.10 16.46 47.61
CA ARG A 167 -18.10 17.34 47.05
C ARG A 167 -18.30 18.53 47.98
N ALA A 168 -17.80 19.69 47.57
CA ALA A 168 -17.80 20.91 48.39
C ALA A 168 -19.17 21.59 48.41
N CYS A 169 -20.00 21.38 47.38
CA CYS A 169 -21.33 21.93 47.29
C CYS A 169 -22.35 20.92 46.75
N SER A 170 -23.58 21.02 47.24
CA SER A 170 -24.76 20.33 46.71
C SER A 170 -25.88 21.37 46.56
N ILE A 171 -26.87 21.11 45.70
CA ILE A 171 -28.06 21.95 45.56
C ILE A 171 -28.75 22.14 46.92
N GLU A 172 -28.65 21.13 47.80
CA GLU A 172 -29.19 21.18 49.17
C GLU A 172 -28.43 22.16 50.08
N ASN A 173 -27.11 22.29 49.90
CA ASN A 173 -26.24 23.08 50.79
C ASN A 173 -25.95 24.49 50.24
N SER A 174 -26.08 24.70 48.92
CA SER A 174 -25.76 25.97 48.26
C SER A 174 -26.65 26.17 47.03
N PRO A 175 -27.90 26.62 47.20
CA PRO A 175 -28.89 26.71 46.13
C PRO A 175 -28.59 27.85 45.12
N ASP A 176 -27.91 28.91 45.55
CA ASP A 176 -27.77 30.14 44.75
C ASP A 176 -26.47 30.22 43.93
N SER A 177 -25.37 29.62 44.41
CA SER A 177 -24.11 29.55 43.66
C SER A 177 -23.19 28.46 44.21
N CYS A 178 -22.41 27.82 43.33
CA CYS A 178 -21.36 26.89 43.71
C CYS A 178 -20.04 27.25 43.00
N PRO A 179 -19.14 27.99 43.64
CA PRO A 179 -17.87 28.40 43.03
C PRO A 179 -16.86 27.25 42.88
N LEU A 180 -16.99 26.19 43.69
CA LEU A 180 -16.12 25.02 43.66
C LEU A 180 -16.98 23.76 43.90
N VAL A 181 -17.12 22.91 42.88
CA VAL A 181 -17.96 21.71 42.98
C VAL A 181 -17.26 20.61 43.79
N TRP A 182 -15.95 20.52 43.64
CA TRP A 182 -15.08 19.51 44.25
C TRP A 182 -13.88 20.19 44.89
N ALA A 183 -13.69 19.96 46.18
CA ALA A 183 -12.51 20.41 46.92
C ALA A 183 -11.63 19.20 47.21
N LEU A 184 -10.32 19.40 47.36
CA LEU A 184 -9.43 18.34 47.81
C LEU A 184 -9.76 17.96 49.25
N ASP A 185 -9.77 16.66 49.55
CA ASP A 185 -10.07 16.13 50.89
C ASP A 185 -9.11 16.74 51.91
N GLY A 186 -9.68 17.42 52.93
CA GLY A 186 -8.90 18.08 53.98
C GLY A 186 -8.49 19.53 53.68
N CYS A 187 -8.93 20.11 52.56
CA CYS A 187 -8.63 21.49 52.18
C CYS A 187 -9.88 22.36 52.27
N ASP A 188 -10.00 23.16 53.34
CA ASP A 188 -11.16 24.02 53.57
C ASP A 188 -11.16 25.28 52.67
N SER A 189 -10.04 25.63 52.02
CA SER A 189 -10.01 26.77 51.09
C SER A 189 -8.84 26.77 50.09
N LEU A 190 -8.99 27.51 48.99
CA LEU A 190 -7.93 27.86 48.02
C LEU A 190 -6.69 28.55 48.64
N LYS A 191 -6.71 28.88 49.95
CA LYS A 191 -5.61 29.53 50.66
C LYS A 191 -4.62 28.55 51.32
N ASP A 192 -4.93 27.25 51.34
CA ASP A 192 -4.14 26.24 52.04
C ASP A 192 -3.31 25.36 51.09
N SER A 193 -2.77 25.93 50.01
CA SER A 193 -1.97 25.19 49.01
C SER A 193 -0.67 24.59 49.56
N ASP A 194 -0.21 25.09 50.71
CA ASP A 194 1.04 24.67 51.35
C ASP A 194 0.82 23.64 52.49
N ASP A 195 -0.43 23.27 52.79
CA ASP A 195 -0.70 22.21 53.77
C ASP A 195 -0.29 20.84 53.17
N PRO A 196 0.59 20.06 53.82
CA PRO A 196 0.95 18.71 53.36
C PRO A 196 -0.26 17.76 53.23
N ALA A 197 -1.38 18.02 53.92
CA ALA A 197 -2.63 17.29 53.73
C ALA A 197 -3.32 17.58 52.38
N CYS A 198 -2.98 18.70 51.75
CA CYS A 198 -3.56 19.19 50.49
C CYS A 198 -2.73 18.87 49.24
N VAL A 199 -1.65 18.10 49.39
CA VAL A 199 -0.78 17.72 48.27
C VAL A 199 -1.29 16.43 47.64
N PRO A 200 -1.55 16.40 46.31
CA PRO A 200 -1.94 15.17 45.65
C PRO A 200 -0.81 14.14 45.70
N SER A 201 -1.16 12.86 45.84
CA SER A 201 -0.17 11.80 45.96
C SER A 201 0.21 11.28 44.58
N THR A 202 1.49 11.35 44.22
CA THR A 202 2.00 10.86 42.94
C THR A 202 2.70 9.52 43.12
N TYR A 203 2.36 8.56 42.26
CA TYR A 203 2.90 7.22 42.24
C TYR A 203 3.45 6.86 40.86
N TYR A 204 4.47 6.01 40.81
CA TYR A 204 4.82 5.29 39.59
C TYR A 204 4.17 3.91 39.58
N ALA A 205 3.74 3.48 38.40
CA ALA A 205 3.33 2.11 38.18
C ALA A 205 4.58 1.21 38.07
N THR A 206 4.51 0.03 38.69
CA THR A 206 5.64 -0.90 38.75
C THR A 206 5.70 -1.75 37.48
N ALA A 207 6.90 -1.89 36.90
CA ALA A 207 7.20 -2.77 35.76
C ALA A 207 6.30 -2.59 34.53
N VAL A 208 5.96 -1.34 34.20
CA VAL A 208 5.09 -1.02 33.05
C VAL A 208 5.68 -1.49 31.72
N GLU A 209 7.00 -1.59 31.62
CA GLU A 209 7.72 -2.11 30.47
C GLU A 209 7.41 -3.59 30.18
N GLN A 210 7.05 -4.35 31.22
CA GLN A 210 6.73 -5.78 31.12
C GLN A 210 5.27 -6.04 30.74
N PHE A 211 4.43 -5.00 30.70
CA PHE A 211 3.06 -5.15 30.23
C PHE A 211 3.06 -5.47 28.73
N THR A 212 2.20 -6.39 28.34
CA THR A 212 2.04 -6.80 26.95
C THR A 212 0.79 -6.18 26.36
N LEU A 213 0.94 -5.61 25.17
CA LEU A 213 -0.15 -5.09 24.38
C LEU A 213 -0.46 -6.10 23.27
N LEU A 214 -1.68 -6.63 23.29
CA LEU A 214 -2.20 -7.47 22.21
C LEU A 214 -2.74 -6.58 21.10
N PHE A 215 -2.29 -6.85 19.88
CA PHE A 215 -2.71 -6.19 18.65
C PHE A 215 -3.66 -7.11 17.89
N ASP A 216 -4.93 -6.77 17.90
CA ASP A 216 -5.96 -7.42 17.10
C ASP A 216 -6.35 -6.47 15.98
N HIS A 217 -6.00 -6.78 14.74
CA HIS A 217 -6.27 -5.87 13.63
C HIS A 217 -6.84 -6.60 12.42
N HIS A 218 -7.71 -5.90 11.71
CA HIS A 218 -8.42 -6.41 10.55
C HIS A 218 -7.99 -5.65 9.29
N LEU A 219 -7.61 -6.39 8.26
CA LEU A 219 -7.26 -5.88 6.93
C LEU A 219 -8.47 -6.03 6.01
N SER A 220 -8.88 -4.93 5.37
CA SER A 220 -9.89 -4.93 4.32
C SER A 220 -9.38 -4.21 3.09
N VAL A 221 -9.56 -4.84 1.92
CA VAL A 221 -9.36 -4.24 0.60
C VAL A 221 -10.62 -4.45 -0.22
N SER A 222 -11.50 -3.44 -0.19
CA SER A 222 -12.84 -3.48 -0.79
C SER A 222 -12.84 -3.89 -2.27
N GLU A 223 -11.88 -3.41 -3.04
CA GLU A 223 -11.75 -3.61 -4.48
C GLU A 223 -11.39 -5.06 -4.83
N PHE A 224 -10.72 -5.76 -3.92
CA PHE A 224 -10.39 -7.17 -4.08
C PHE A 224 -11.36 -8.11 -3.37
N GLY A 225 -12.22 -7.59 -2.49
CA GLY A 225 -13.07 -8.38 -1.61
C GLY A 225 -12.26 -9.26 -0.67
N VAL A 226 -11.11 -8.75 -0.20
CA VAL A 226 -10.22 -9.45 0.73
C VAL A 226 -10.42 -8.85 2.11
N GLU A 227 -10.78 -9.71 3.06
CA GLU A 227 -10.95 -9.40 4.47
C GLU A 227 -10.16 -10.47 5.25
N GLU A 228 -9.16 -10.03 6.02
CA GLU A 228 -8.24 -10.92 6.74
C GLU A 228 -8.03 -10.39 8.16
N GLU A 229 -8.01 -11.29 9.13
CA GLU A 229 -7.71 -10.97 10.53
C GLU A 229 -6.20 -11.12 10.80
N SER A 230 -5.69 -10.44 11.82
CA SER A 230 -4.28 -10.50 12.20
C SER A 230 -3.81 -11.92 12.52
N ALA A 231 -4.72 -12.78 13.00
CA ALA A 231 -4.48 -14.18 13.30
C ALA A 231 -4.17 -15.05 12.05
N ASP A 232 -4.71 -14.69 10.89
CA ASP A 232 -4.52 -15.45 9.64
C ASP A 232 -3.32 -14.96 8.82
N MET A 233 -2.78 -13.80 9.21
CA MET A 233 -1.64 -13.14 8.59
C MET A 233 -0.34 -13.39 9.38
N ILE A 234 0.81 -13.11 8.74
CA ILE A 234 2.12 -13.21 9.42
C ILE A 234 2.69 -11.81 9.66
N GLY A 235 2.82 -11.46 10.94
CA GLY A 235 3.40 -10.22 11.43
C GLY A 235 4.88 -10.31 11.75
N MET A 236 5.58 -9.19 11.62
CA MET A 236 6.92 -8.99 12.17
C MET A 236 7.10 -7.54 12.64
N ILE A 237 7.95 -7.33 13.64
CA ILE A 237 8.33 -6.01 14.13
C ILE A 237 9.63 -5.61 13.45
N ARG A 238 9.67 -4.43 12.84
CA ARG A 238 10.88 -3.83 12.28
C ARG A 238 11.59 -3.04 13.38
N VAL A 239 12.81 -3.44 13.70
CA VAL A 239 13.74 -2.62 14.49
C VAL A 239 14.48 -1.71 13.53
N GLY A 240 14.22 -0.40 13.64
CA GLY A 240 14.82 0.62 12.79
C GLY A 240 16.33 0.79 13.03
N GLU A 241 16.98 1.64 12.24
CA GLU A 241 18.41 1.96 12.43
C GLU A 241 18.69 2.60 13.80
N GLU A 242 17.75 3.43 14.26
CA GLU A 242 17.75 4.08 15.58
C GLU A 242 17.33 3.14 16.71
N GLY A 243 16.80 1.95 16.38
CA GLY A 243 16.34 0.96 17.35
C GLY A 243 17.48 0.27 18.11
N ASP A 244 17.12 -0.39 19.20
CA ASP A 244 18.08 -1.15 20.01
C ASP A 244 18.52 -2.44 19.31
N ALA A 245 19.80 -2.50 18.88
CA ALA A 245 20.39 -3.66 18.21
C ALA A 245 20.41 -4.93 19.07
N SER A 246 20.28 -4.83 20.39
CA SER A 246 20.20 -6.01 21.26
C SER A 246 18.92 -6.82 21.03
N LEU A 247 17.81 -6.18 20.62
CA LEU A 247 16.58 -6.88 20.26
C LEU A 247 16.81 -7.87 19.11
N CYS A 248 17.62 -7.49 18.12
CA CYS A 248 17.95 -8.36 16.98
C CYS A 248 18.69 -9.64 17.42
N LYS A 249 19.42 -9.60 18.54
CA LYS A 249 20.13 -10.78 19.07
C LYS A 249 19.22 -11.60 19.98
N GLU A 250 18.43 -10.92 20.81
CA GLU A 250 17.49 -11.53 21.76
C GLU A 250 16.41 -12.35 21.05
N PHE A 251 15.89 -11.84 19.93
CA PHE A 251 14.76 -12.43 19.20
C PHE A 251 15.15 -13.08 17.86
N ASP A 252 16.44 -13.43 17.66
CA ASP A 252 16.96 -14.01 16.40
C ASP A 252 16.47 -13.26 15.15
N GLY A 253 16.76 -11.96 15.14
CA GLY A 253 16.32 -11.01 14.13
C GLY A 253 16.65 -11.47 12.70
N LYS A 254 15.75 -11.12 11.78
CA LYS A 254 15.81 -11.51 10.37
C LYS A 254 16.27 -10.35 9.50
N SER A 255 16.92 -10.69 8.39
CA SER A 255 17.48 -9.68 7.47
C SER A 255 16.43 -8.94 6.65
N ASN A 256 15.24 -9.52 6.48
CA ASN A 256 14.17 -8.94 5.69
C ASN A 256 12.78 -9.26 6.24
N ARG A 257 11.79 -8.51 5.74
CA ARG A 257 10.36 -8.66 6.10
C ARG A 257 9.72 -10.00 5.69
N TRP A 258 10.47 -10.91 5.08
CA TRP A 258 10.00 -12.24 4.69
C TRP A 258 10.50 -13.34 5.64
N GLY A 259 11.27 -12.99 6.67
CA GLY A 259 11.76 -13.92 7.67
C GLY A 259 13.01 -14.68 7.22
N GLU A 260 13.73 -14.19 6.21
CA GLU A 260 14.91 -14.87 5.67
C GLU A 260 16.21 -14.29 6.23
N GLY A 261 17.17 -15.19 6.47
CA GLY A 261 18.49 -14.86 7.02
C GLY A 261 18.43 -14.45 8.49
N SER A 262 19.47 -14.77 9.27
CA SER A 262 19.63 -14.21 10.62
C SER A 262 20.51 -12.96 10.53
N HIS A 263 20.16 -11.92 11.29
CA HIS A 263 20.80 -10.61 11.29
C HIS A 263 20.78 -10.01 12.70
N GLY A 264 21.93 -10.00 13.36
CA GLY A 264 22.07 -9.55 14.76
C GLY A 264 22.36 -8.06 14.95
N ALA A 265 22.13 -7.24 13.93
CA ALA A 265 22.32 -5.78 13.95
C ALA A 265 21.11 -5.06 13.34
N THR A 266 20.95 -3.77 13.61
CA THR A 266 19.90 -2.95 12.99
C THR A 266 20.26 -2.57 11.55
N PRO A 267 19.27 -2.41 10.65
CA PRO A 267 17.86 -2.74 10.83
C PRO A 267 17.62 -4.28 10.76
N CYS A 268 16.67 -4.78 11.55
CA CYS A 268 16.28 -6.19 11.54
C CYS A 268 14.76 -6.38 11.71
N TYR A 269 14.28 -7.61 11.51
CA TYR A 269 12.87 -7.98 11.68
C TYR A 269 12.74 -9.09 12.71
N ILE A 270 11.95 -8.88 13.76
CA ILE A 270 11.73 -9.87 14.82
C ILE A 270 10.28 -10.36 14.79
N TYR A 271 10.06 -11.60 15.19
CA TYR A 271 8.69 -12.13 15.34
C TYR A 271 8.10 -11.65 16.67
N PRO A 272 6.86 -11.12 16.67
CA PRO A 272 6.12 -10.91 17.91
C PRO A 272 5.78 -12.26 18.55
N ASN A 273 5.47 -12.23 19.85
CA ASN A 273 4.90 -13.40 20.49
C ASN A 273 3.43 -13.53 20.05
N THR A 274 2.95 -14.77 19.92
CA THR A 274 1.61 -15.06 19.44
C THR A 274 0.79 -15.81 20.48
N THR A 275 -0.49 -15.49 20.61
CA THR A 275 -1.43 -16.29 21.40
C THR A 275 -1.69 -17.66 20.74
N SER A 276 -2.42 -18.54 21.44
CA SER A 276 -2.89 -19.81 20.86
C SER A 276 -3.80 -19.64 19.64
N THR A 277 -4.44 -18.47 19.51
CA THR A 277 -5.29 -18.10 18.38
C THR A 277 -4.51 -17.39 17.27
N GLY A 278 -3.19 -17.20 17.41
CA GLY A 278 -2.36 -16.53 16.41
C GLY A 278 -2.36 -14.99 16.48
N LEU A 279 -2.90 -14.39 17.55
CA LEU A 279 -2.87 -12.93 17.72
C LEU A 279 -1.52 -12.47 18.27
N ASP A 280 -1.00 -11.39 17.73
CA ASP A 280 0.28 -10.82 18.12
C ASP A 280 0.16 -10.05 19.44
N PHE A 281 1.09 -10.28 20.36
CA PHE A 281 1.27 -9.44 21.54
C PHE A 281 2.73 -9.05 21.73
N ILE A 282 2.93 -7.81 22.16
CA ILE A 282 4.24 -7.17 22.22
C ILE A 282 4.38 -6.45 23.55
N SER A 283 5.49 -6.66 24.25
CA SER A 283 5.76 -5.91 25.48
C SER A 283 6.02 -4.43 25.18
N LEU A 284 5.65 -3.56 26.10
CA LEU A 284 5.90 -2.14 25.96
C LEU A 284 7.40 -1.84 25.87
N ASP A 285 8.24 -2.62 26.57
CA ASP A 285 9.70 -2.60 26.43
C ASP A 285 10.15 -2.77 24.98
N VAL A 286 9.68 -3.83 24.32
CA VAL A 286 10.07 -4.15 22.94
C VAL A 286 9.61 -3.07 21.98
N LEU A 287 8.40 -2.52 22.15
CA LEU A 287 7.91 -1.41 21.33
C LEU A 287 8.80 -0.16 21.48
N LEU A 288 9.11 0.24 22.70
CA LEU A 288 9.92 1.43 22.97
C LEU A 288 11.37 1.25 22.44
N ARG A 289 11.99 0.10 22.73
CA ARG A 289 13.34 -0.24 22.26
C ARG A 289 13.41 -0.37 20.74
N ALA A 290 12.35 -0.87 20.08
CA ALA A 290 12.27 -0.89 18.62
C ALA A 290 12.24 0.52 18.02
N GLY A 291 11.64 1.48 18.73
CA GLY A 291 11.67 2.91 18.43
C GLY A 291 12.92 3.65 18.91
N GLY A 292 13.90 2.96 19.51
CA GLY A 292 15.18 3.55 19.91
C GLY A 292 15.19 4.28 21.26
N VAL A 293 14.15 4.13 22.09
CA VAL A 293 14.04 4.82 23.39
C VAL A 293 13.68 3.86 24.52
N THR A 294 13.89 4.32 25.75
CA THR A 294 13.38 3.67 26.97
C THR A 294 12.54 4.67 27.76
N LEU A 295 11.73 4.20 28.72
CA LEU A 295 10.98 5.10 29.61
C LEU A 295 11.87 6.06 30.41
N ASP A 296 13.14 5.70 30.62
CA ASP A 296 14.10 6.51 31.36
C ASP A 296 14.92 7.47 30.47
N THR A 297 14.64 7.47 29.17
CA THR A 297 15.19 8.45 28.23
C THR A 297 14.54 9.81 28.48
N LYS A 298 15.35 10.89 28.44
CA LYS A 298 14.85 12.27 28.59
C LYS A 298 14.28 12.76 27.26
N GLY A 299 13.03 13.25 27.28
CA GLY A 299 12.44 13.99 26.16
C GLY A 299 12.97 15.43 26.10
N GLY A 300 12.55 16.22 25.09
CA GLY A 300 13.05 17.60 24.94
C GLY A 300 12.63 18.57 26.05
N ALA A 301 11.63 18.22 26.87
CA ALA A 301 11.31 18.94 28.11
C ALA A 301 12.31 18.69 29.27
N GLY A 302 13.35 17.87 29.06
CA GLY A 302 14.38 17.56 30.07
C GLY A 302 13.94 16.55 31.14
N GLN A 303 12.68 16.12 31.12
CA GLN A 303 12.14 15.06 31.98
C GLN A 303 12.19 13.70 31.28
N VAL A 304 12.29 12.64 32.08
CA VAL A 304 12.20 11.25 31.60
C VAL A 304 10.79 10.93 31.10
N TYR A 305 10.67 10.13 30.05
CA TYR A 305 9.37 9.73 29.49
C TYR A 305 8.46 9.02 30.50
N ARG A 306 9.03 8.33 31.50
CA ARG A 306 8.29 7.76 32.64
C ARG A 306 7.50 8.80 33.43
N ASN A 307 8.00 10.03 33.51
CA ASN A 307 7.35 11.11 34.26
C ASN A 307 6.40 11.93 33.38
N SER A 308 6.84 12.30 32.18
CA SER A 308 6.09 13.18 31.28
C SER A 308 5.07 12.44 30.39
N GLY A 309 5.27 11.15 30.18
CA GLY A 309 4.65 10.38 29.11
C GLY A 309 5.37 10.55 27.77
N VAL A 310 5.06 9.67 26.82
CA VAL A 310 5.55 9.68 25.44
C VAL A 310 4.48 9.14 24.49
N SER A 311 4.38 9.69 23.28
CA SER A 311 3.53 9.20 22.21
C SER A 311 4.37 8.45 21.19
N ILE A 312 3.96 7.23 20.85
CA ILE A 312 4.58 6.39 19.84
C ILE A 312 3.56 6.08 18.74
N ILE A 313 4.01 6.10 17.50
CA ILE A 313 3.21 5.75 16.34
C ILE A 313 3.66 4.36 15.87
N VAL A 314 2.73 3.41 15.85
CA VAL A 314 2.95 2.06 15.33
C VAL A 314 2.29 1.97 13.96
N SER A 315 3.10 2.04 12.91
CA SER A 315 2.64 1.87 11.53
C SER A 315 2.61 0.39 11.17
N ILE A 316 1.42 -0.14 10.86
CA ILE A 316 1.22 -1.51 10.38
C ILE A 316 1.24 -1.46 8.86
N HIS A 317 2.28 -2.05 8.25
CA HIS A 317 2.47 -2.04 6.80
C HIS A 317 2.11 -3.39 6.15
N TYR A 318 0.98 -3.45 5.45
CA TYR A 318 0.52 -4.64 4.74
C TYR A 318 1.17 -4.79 3.37
N THR A 319 1.57 -6.02 3.04
CA THR A 319 2.04 -6.40 1.71
C THR A 319 1.83 -7.89 1.44
N ASN A 320 1.44 -8.23 0.23
CA ASN A 320 1.39 -9.61 -0.24
C ASN A 320 2.40 -9.89 -1.35
N ARG A 321 3.34 -8.98 -1.64
CA ARG A 321 4.23 -9.14 -2.80
C ARG A 321 5.69 -8.98 -2.46
N ARG A 322 6.48 -9.91 -2.99
CA ARG A 322 7.93 -9.80 -3.09
C ARG A 322 8.37 -9.52 -4.53
N HIS A 323 9.42 -8.73 -4.71
CA HIS A 323 10.04 -8.55 -6.03
C HIS A 323 10.39 -9.92 -6.64
N TRP A 324 10.17 -10.06 -7.95
CA TRP A 324 10.43 -11.30 -8.71
C TRP A 324 9.58 -12.52 -8.32
N LYS A 325 8.65 -12.39 -7.39
CA LYS A 325 7.69 -13.44 -7.03
C LYS A 325 6.27 -12.96 -7.29
N LEU A 326 5.39 -13.91 -7.55
CA LEU A 326 3.95 -13.65 -7.57
C LEU A 326 3.48 -13.24 -6.17
N PRO A 327 2.36 -12.49 -6.08
CA PRO A 327 1.73 -12.25 -4.80
C PRO A 327 1.44 -13.56 -4.06
N VAL A 328 1.69 -13.57 -2.76
CA VAL A 328 1.32 -14.68 -1.88
C VAL A 328 -0.15 -14.56 -1.50
N ASP A 329 -0.81 -15.70 -1.31
CA ASP A 329 -2.23 -15.73 -0.94
C ASP A 329 -2.48 -15.12 0.45
N ARG A 330 -1.59 -15.38 1.41
CA ARG A 330 -1.65 -14.79 2.75
C ARG A 330 -0.85 -13.49 2.82
N PRO A 331 -1.49 -12.33 3.03
CA PRO A 331 -0.77 -11.09 3.22
C PRO A 331 0.09 -11.14 4.48
N ARG A 332 1.17 -10.37 4.46
CA ARG A 332 2.06 -10.16 5.60
C ARG A 332 2.00 -8.72 6.03
N TYR A 333 2.25 -8.48 7.31
CA TYR A 333 2.35 -7.14 7.84
C TYR A 333 3.66 -6.92 8.58
N THR A 334 4.02 -5.66 8.75
CA THR A 334 5.20 -5.25 9.51
C THR A 334 4.84 -4.09 10.42
N TYR A 335 5.10 -4.23 11.72
CA TYR A 335 5.03 -3.12 12.67
C TYR A 335 6.29 -2.26 12.57
N GLU A 336 6.13 -0.98 12.31
CA GLU A 336 7.21 0.01 12.39
C GLU A 336 6.86 1.02 13.47
N VAL A 337 7.71 1.10 14.50
CA VAL A 337 7.51 2.01 15.63
C VAL A 337 8.32 3.29 15.41
N LYS A 338 7.66 4.44 15.55
CA LYS A 338 8.29 5.76 15.54
C LYS A 338 7.92 6.52 16.78
N ILE A 339 8.90 7.16 17.41
CA ILE A 339 8.67 8.01 18.57
C ILE A 339 8.25 9.39 18.07
N GLN A 340 7.19 9.94 18.67
CA GLN A 340 6.84 11.34 18.45
C GLN A 340 7.65 12.19 19.42
N GLU A 341 8.69 12.85 18.93
CA GLU A 341 9.53 13.75 19.72
C GLU A 341 8.70 14.86 20.38
N ASP A 342 9.14 15.30 21.56
CA ASP A 342 8.50 16.34 22.37
C ASP A 342 7.01 16.12 22.69
N SER A 343 6.56 14.89 22.58
CA SER A 343 5.22 14.50 23.01
C SER A 343 5.19 14.28 24.53
N THR A 344 4.16 14.86 25.15
CA THR A 344 3.75 14.48 26.50
C THR A 344 2.30 14.03 26.40
N TYR A 345 1.92 13.02 27.18
CA TYR A 345 0.55 12.54 27.18
C TYR A 345 0.04 12.44 28.60
N LYS A 346 -1.14 13.02 28.82
CA LYS A 346 -1.86 12.98 30.10
C LYS A 346 -3.32 12.61 29.89
N TYR A 347 -3.89 11.88 30.84
CA TYR A 347 -5.29 11.46 30.85
C TYR A 347 -5.88 11.59 32.26
N PHE A 348 -7.12 12.07 32.36
CA PHE A 348 -7.83 12.16 33.63
C PHE A 348 -8.89 11.06 33.72
N ARG A 349 -8.78 10.19 34.72
CA ARG A 349 -9.79 9.19 35.08
C ARG A 349 -10.46 9.59 36.38
N GLN A 350 -11.79 9.51 36.44
CA GLN A 350 -12.54 9.76 37.68
C GLN A 350 -13.02 8.42 38.23
N VAL A 351 -12.70 8.15 39.49
CA VAL A 351 -13.13 6.96 40.23
C VAL A 351 -14.04 7.44 41.36
N PHE A 352 -15.32 7.11 41.28
CA PHE A 352 -16.28 7.47 42.32
C PHE A 352 -16.24 6.45 43.45
N ASN A 353 -16.31 6.93 44.70
CA ASN A 353 -16.57 6.06 45.83
C ASN A 353 -18.08 5.72 45.90
N VAL A 354 -18.45 4.71 46.69
CA VAL A 354 -19.82 4.18 46.85
C VAL A 354 -20.83 5.29 47.15
N ASN A 355 -20.40 6.31 47.88
CA ASN A 355 -21.18 7.53 48.11
C ASN A 355 -20.64 8.64 47.20
N THR A 356 -21.45 9.09 46.23
CA THR A 356 -21.14 10.11 45.19
C THR A 356 -20.68 11.49 45.73
N THR A 357 -20.43 11.60 47.03
CA THR A 357 -19.86 12.75 47.73
C THR A 357 -18.33 12.74 47.74
N ARG A 358 -17.68 11.60 47.47
CA ARG A 358 -16.22 11.52 47.33
C ARG A 358 -15.84 10.89 46.01
N ARG A 359 -14.80 11.43 45.38
CA ARG A 359 -14.19 10.85 44.17
C ARG A 359 -12.67 10.94 44.26
N ASN A 360 -12.00 9.99 43.63
CA ASN A 360 -10.59 10.06 43.36
C ASN A 360 -10.42 10.40 41.87
N VAL A 361 -9.73 11.49 41.58
CA VAL A 361 -9.35 11.85 40.21
C VAL A 361 -7.91 11.43 40.01
N TRP A 362 -7.66 10.61 39.00
CA TRP A 362 -6.33 10.15 38.63
C TRP A 362 -5.87 10.93 37.40
N ASN A 363 -4.80 11.71 37.56
CA ASN A 363 -4.06 12.30 36.45
C ASN A 363 -2.93 11.36 36.06
N MET A 364 -3.11 10.65 34.95
CA MET A 364 -2.21 9.62 34.47
C MET A 364 -1.33 10.16 33.35
N HIS A 365 -0.02 10.02 33.49
CA HIS A 365 0.95 10.20 32.41
C HIS A 365 1.46 8.84 31.96
N GLY A 366 1.70 8.66 30.67
CA GLY A 366 1.93 7.32 30.14
C GLY A 366 2.44 7.26 28.72
N VAL A 367 2.60 6.03 28.24
CA VAL A 367 2.88 5.76 26.84
C VAL A 367 1.57 5.75 26.07
N ARG A 368 1.41 6.65 25.11
CA ARG A 368 0.33 6.59 24.14
C ARG A 368 0.83 5.88 22.90
N VAL A 369 0.22 4.75 22.57
CA VAL A 369 0.44 4.00 21.33
C VAL A 369 -0.65 4.39 20.35
N ASN A 370 -0.32 5.06 19.26
CA ASN A 370 -1.26 5.36 18.17
C ASN A 370 -0.95 4.45 16.99
N THR A 371 -1.91 3.70 16.48
CA THR A 371 -1.70 2.86 15.30
C THR A 371 -2.12 3.56 14.03
N ILE A 372 -1.36 3.34 12.96
CA ILE A 372 -1.71 3.75 11.61
C ILE A 372 -1.59 2.53 10.73
N GLN A 373 -2.63 2.25 9.96
CA GLN A 373 -2.63 1.16 9.00
C GLN A 373 -2.30 1.71 7.62
N ALA A 374 -1.31 1.11 6.98
CA ALA A 374 -0.87 1.48 5.65
C ALA A 374 -0.46 0.22 4.90
N GLY A 375 -0.33 0.33 3.58
CA GLY A 375 0.11 -0.79 2.77
C GLY A 375 -0.78 -0.98 1.59
N GLN A 376 -0.32 -1.85 0.71
CA GLN A 376 -0.92 -2.03 -0.59
C GLN A 376 -0.89 -3.52 -0.92
N LEU A 377 -2.07 -4.06 -1.23
CA LEU A 377 -2.16 -5.41 -1.77
C LEU A 377 -2.11 -5.33 -3.29
N LYS A 378 -1.53 -6.37 -3.89
CA LYS A 378 -1.44 -6.52 -5.34
C LYS A 378 -2.13 -7.80 -5.78
N ARG A 379 -2.92 -7.72 -6.84
CA ARG A 379 -3.59 -8.87 -7.47
C ARG A 379 -3.33 -8.86 -8.97
N PHE A 380 -3.30 -10.05 -9.57
CA PHE A 380 -3.16 -10.16 -11.02
C PHE A 380 -4.34 -9.49 -11.73
N SER A 381 -4.03 -8.60 -12.68
CA SER A 381 -5.03 -7.95 -13.54
C SER A 381 -4.66 -8.14 -15.00
N PHE A 382 -5.48 -8.90 -15.72
CA PHE A 382 -5.28 -9.13 -17.16
C PHE A 382 -5.33 -7.82 -17.97
N ASN A 383 -6.14 -6.86 -17.52
CA ASN A 383 -6.23 -5.54 -18.15
C ASN A 383 -4.90 -4.78 -18.03
N ASN A 384 -4.31 -4.77 -16.83
CA ASN A 384 -2.99 -4.18 -16.62
C ASN A 384 -1.91 -4.88 -17.45
N LEU A 385 -1.93 -6.22 -17.51
CA LEU A 385 -1.02 -6.96 -18.37
C LEU A 385 -1.13 -6.53 -19.84
N LEU A 386 -2.35 -6.40 -20.36
CA LEU A 386 -2.59 -5.97 -21.74
C LEU A 386 -2.08 -4.54 -22.00
N ILE A 387 -2.30 -3.62 -21.07
CA ILE A 387 -1.75 -2.25 -21.13
C ILE A 387 -0.21 -2.28 -21.16
N GLN A 388 0.42 -3.12 -20.34
CA GLN A 388 1.88 -3.25 -20.35
C GLN A 388 2.42 -3.91 -21.63
N LEU A 389 1.72 -4.88 -22.20
CA LEU A 389 2.11 -5.49 -23.48
C LEU A 389 1.96 -4.49 -24.64
N THR A 390 0.89 -3.70 -24.68
CA THR A 390 0.69 -2.68 -25.72
C THR A 390 1.73 -1.56 -25.63
N THR A 391 2.05 -1.07 -24.42
CA THR A 391 3.13 -0.09 -24.24
C THR A 391 4.50 -0.68 -24.63
N SER A 392 4.77 -1.96 -24.38
CA SER A 392 5.99 -2.61 -24.84
C SER A 392 6.13 -2.65 -26.37
N LEU A 393 5.02 -2.84 -27.10
CA LEU A 393 5.00 -2.78 -28.57
C LEU A 393 5.38 -1.37 -29.06
N THR A 394 4.92 -0.31 -28.39
CA THR A 394 5.31 1.06 -28.74
C THR A 394 6.81 1.30 -28.53
N LEU A 395 7.40 0.81 -27.43
CA LEU A 395 8.84 0.90 -27.20
C LEU A 395 9.65 0.15 -28.26
N LEU A 396 9.15 -1.01 -28.72
CA LEU A 396 9.76 -1.75 -29.83
C LEU A 396 9.70 -0.97 -31.15
N THR A 397 8.59 -0.28 -31.44
CA THR A 397 8.53 0.60 -32.62
C THR A 397 9.53 1.75 -32.53
N LEU A 398 9.69 2.38 -31.37
CA LEU A 398 10.71 3.42 -31.18
C LEU A 398 12.13 2.89 -31.40
N ALA A 399 12.45 1.69 -30.92
CA ALA A 399 13.72 1.04 -31.21
C ALA A 399 13.96 0.85 -32.72
N THR A 400 12.92 0.49 -33.48
CA THR A 400 13.03 0.42 -34.94
C THR A 400 13.25 1.80 -35.57
N MET A 401 12.55 2.84 -35.13
CA MET A 401 12.76 4.22 -35.63
C MET A 401 14.18 4.71 -35.39
N VAL A 402 14.75 4.45 -34.21
CA VAL A 402 16.16 4.78 -33.90
C VAL A 402 17.11 4.02 -34.82
N THR A 403 16.83 2.74 -35.07
CA THR A 403 17.63 1.93 -36.00
C THR A 403 17.55 2.48 -37.43
N GLU A 404 16.37 2.90 -37.89
CA GLU A 404 16.19 3.53 -39.19
C GLU A 404 16.88 4.89 -39.31
N TRP A 405 16.85 5.68 -38.25
CA TRP A 405 17.57 6.94 -38.19
C TRP A 405 19.08 6.70 -38.28
N ALA A 406 19.61 5.74 -37.52
CA ALA A 406 21.02 5.35 -37.61
C ALA A 406 21.39 4.84 -39.01
N MET A 407 20.51 4.05 -39.63
CA MET A 407 20.68 3.58 -41.01
C MET A 407 20.81 4.74 -42.01
N LEU A 408 19.92 5.75 -41.92
CA LEU A 408 19.84 6.81 -42.92
C LEU A 408 20.85 7.95 -42.73
N PHE A 409 21.37 8.13 -41.52
CA PHE A 409 22.22 9.29 -41.20
C PHE A 409 23.62 8.93 -40.70
N VAL A 410 23.78 7.82 -39.97
CA VAL A 410 25.02 7.50 -39.24
C VAL A 410 25.90 6.49 -39.96
N LEU A 411 25.34 5.45 -40.57
CA LEU A 411 26.12 4.38 -41.21
C LEU A 411 26.83 4.85 -42.50
N PRO A 412 27.99 4.26 -42.85
CA PRO A 412 28.78 4.68 -44.01
C PRO A 412 28.04 4.51 -45.34
N ASP A 413 27.26 3.44 -45.48
CA ASP A 413 26.52 3.11 -46.72
C ASP A 413 25.13 3.77 -46.81
N ARG A 414 24.92 4.87 -46.07
CA ARG A 414 23.61 5.57 -45.95
C ARG A 414 22.94 5.94 -47.27
N GLU A 415 23.72 6.29 -48.29
CA GLU A 415 23.17 6.66 -49.61
C GLU A 415 22.58 5.44 -50.33
N VAL A 416 23.17 4.26 -50.14
CA VAL A 416 22.63 3.01 -50.69
C VAL A 416 21.30 2.69 -50.00
N TYR A 417 21.27 2.74 -48.66
CA TYR A 417 20.02 2.48 -47.92
C TYR A 417 18.92 3.51 -48.25
N ARG A 418 19.27 4.77 -48.49
CA ARG A 418 18.31 5.83 -48.87
C ARG A 418 17.67 5.54 -50.22
N ARG A 419 18.45 5.10 -51.22
CA ARG A 419 17.93 4.74 -52.55
C ARG A 419 17.02 3.51 -52.50
N GLU A 420 17.35 2.52 -51.68
CA GLU A 420 16.53 1.30 -51.54
C GLU A 420 15.24 1.55 -50.72
N LYS A 421 15.27 2.45 -49.73
CA LYS A 421 14.12 2.76 -48.88
C LYS A 421 13.11 3.69 -49.55
N PHE A 422 13.58 4.69 -50.31
CA PHE A 422 12.71 5.70 -50.91
C PHE A 422 12.65 5.55 -52.43
N SER A 423 11.50 5.14 -52.95
CA SER A 423 11.17 5.27 -54.38
C SER A 423 10.45 6.60 -54.60
N PHE A 424 11.08 7.52 -55.34
CA PHE A 424 10.43 8.76 -55.74
C PHE A 424 9.49 8.49 -56.91
N SER A 425 8.22 8.89 -56.79
CA SER A 425 7.31 8.92 -57.94
C SER A 425 7.69 10.07 -58.86
N GLU A 426 7.32 9.98 -60.14
CA GLU A 426 7.34 11.14 -61.03
C GLU A 426 6.50 12.29 -60.40
N ASP A 427 6.90 13.54 -60.63
CA ASP A 427 6.14 14.67 -60.12
C ASP A 427 4.72 14.62 -60.68
N MET A 428 3.74 14.51 -59.78
CA MET A 428 2.32 14.47 -60.15
C MET A 428 1.86 15.76 -60.83
N SER A 429 2.62 16.87 -60.70
CA SER A 429 2.37 18.10 -61.45
C SER A 429 2.73 17.94 -62.94
N ASP A 430 3.82 17.22 -63.23
CA ASP A 430 4.29 16.94 -64.59
C ASP A 430 3.47 15.82 -65.23
N TYR A 431 3.11 14.78 -64.48
CA TYR A 431 2.18 13.74 -64.94
C TYR A 431 0.82 14.34 -65.33
N ARG A 432 0.28 15.26 -64.51
CA ARG A 432 -0.97 15.96 -64.83
C ARG A 432 -0.84 16.94 -65.99
N ARG A 433 0.30 17.64 -66.12
CA ARG A 433 0.56 18.50 -67.29
C ARG A 433 0.62 17.70 -68.59
N ARG A 434 1.30 16.55 -68.60
CA ARG A 434 1.31 15.65 -69.77
C ARG A 434 -0.09 15.17 -70.11
N ARG A 435 -0.85 14.71 -69.11
CA ARG A 435 -2.23 14.24 -69.30
C ARG A 435 -3.19 15.36 -69.73
N ALA A 436 -2.95 16.61 -69.35
CA ALA A 436 -3.72 17.76 -69.82
C ALA A 436 -3.35 18.19 -71.26
N VAL A 437 -2.15 17.84 -71.71
CA VAL A 437 -1.66 18.09 -73.08
C VAL A 437 -2.03 16.95 -74.04
N GLU A 438 -2.25 15.73 -73.55
CA GLU A 438 -2.87 14.61 -74.27
C GLU A 438 -4.32 14.37 -73.82
N PRO A 439 -5.31 15.19 -74.25
CA PRO A 439 -6.69 14.76 -74.29
C PRO A 439 -6.94 13.95 -75.57
N ASP A 440 -7.39 12.71 -75.41
CA ASP A 440 -8.03 11.87 -76.44
C ASP A 440 -7.21 11.48 -77.70
N ASP A 441 -6.25 10.55 -77.58
CA ASP A 441 -5.87 9.68 -78.72
C ASP A 441 -5.27 8.35 -78.20
N ALA A 442 -6.11 7.50 -77.60
CA ALA A 442 -5.79 6.09 -77.37
C ALA A 442 -7.05 5.22 -77.29
N GLN A 443 -7.86 5.28 -78.34
CA GLN A 443 -8.79 4.23 -78.70
C GLN A 443 -8.54 3.83 -80.15
N LEU A 444 -8.42 2.51 -80.36
CA LEU A 444 -8.23 1.77 -81.62
C LEU A 444 -6.80 1.72 -82.20
N ASP A 445 -6.15 0.57 -82.00
CA ASP A 445 -5.96 -0.37 -83.12
C ASP A 445 -5.56 -1.78 -82.61
N SER A 446 -6.28 -2.79 -83.10
CA SER A 446 -5.87 -4.20 -83.15
C SER A 446 -5.76 -4.56 -84.64
N PRO A 447 -4.82 -5.43 -85.07
CA PRO A 447 -5.18 -6.85 -85.11
C PRO A 447 -4.02 -7.85 -84.88
N LEU A 448 -4.45 -9.06 -84.45
CA LEU A 448 -3.89 -10.40 -84.70
C LEU A 448 -2.62 -10.53 -85.56
N LEU A 449 -1.65 -11.32 -85.08
CA LEU A 449 -1.07 -12.44 -85.84
C LEU A 449 -0.33 -13.44 -84.94
N ALA A 450 -0.54 -14.71 -85.24
CA ALA A 450 -0.10 -15.89 -84.54
C ALA A 450 1.39 -16.24 -84.78
N SER A 451 2.02 -16.88 -83.79
CA SER A 451 2.90 -18.05 -84.04
C SER A 451 3.20 -18.79 -82.73
N GLU A 452 2.99 -20.10 -82.80
CA GLU A 452 3.16 -21.17 -81.82
C GLU A 452 4.64 -21.44 -81.39
N PRO A 453 4.88 -22.40 -80.45
CA PRO A 453 6.05 -22.45 -79.56
C PRO A 453 7.16 -23.40 -80.01
N SER A 454 8.32 -23.35 -79.33
CA SER A 454 9.32 -24.45 -79.32
C SER A 454 10.32 -24.32 -78.16
N PRO A 455 10.87 -25.43 -77.62
CA PRO A 455 11.42 -25.54 -76.28
C PRO A 455 12.96 -25.43 -76.24
N GLY A 456 13.51 -25.19 -75.05
CA GLY A 456 14.95 -25.02 -74.84
C GLY A 456 15.39 -25.40 -73.43
N GLU A 457 15.59 -26.70 -73.26
CA GLU A 457 16.34 -27.42 -72.24
C GLU A 457 17.76 -26.83 -72.04
N ARG A 458 18.25 -26.63 -70.80
CA ARG A 458 19.41 -27.36 -70.22
C ARG A 458 20.08 -26.70 -69.01
N THR A 459 20.40 -27.61 -68.08
CA THR A 459 21.46 -27.68 -67.06
C THR A 459 21.39 -26.79 -65.84
#